data_AF-A0A7C1UZ52-F1
#
_entry.id   AF-A0A7C1UZ52-F1
#
_cell.length_a   1.000
_cell.length_b   1.000
_cell.length_c   1.000
_cell.angle_alpha   90.00
_cell.angle_beta   90.00
_cell.angle_gamma   90.00
#
_symmetry.space_group_name_H-M   'P 1'
#
loop_
_entity.id
_entity.type
_entity.pdbx_description
1 polymer ?
#
loop_
_entity_poly.entity_id
_entity_poly.type
_entity_poly.pdbx_seq_one_letter_code
_entity_poly.pdbx_strand_id
1 'polypeptide(L)'
;MLLNMGNFKVKPINAFAQLKHSVYKTLETYSNVHRGTGHNSMITTALFDQAREVVLEHLQLNKKKYVVVFCNPRRMNIFKMQLNPMDYHVISSKDFDLPLGIRALAVKKKKLRKCSVIYTGGGMIKQVTSNSVIWADLPERFEAGTPSTVNIITLAKAIQLTEKYGKITKENDTAQVLSLTEIFYQDKVLEHSGKKLLLKLKNLLIGNNYIVPTIEGLRPYVNLDNAASTPTFLPIWDTYCKVLKQPGENSQEI
;
A
#
# COMPACT_ATOMS: atom_id res chain seq x y z
N MET A 1 46.80 11.53 28.19
CA MET A 1 45.53 10.79 28.30
C MET A 1 44.72 11.07 27.04
N LEU A 2 44.93 10.27 26.00
CA LEU A 2 44.27 10.41 24.70
C LEU A 2 42.90 9.70 24.78
N LEU A 3 41.82 10.46 24.68
CA LEU A 3 40.46 9.93 24.61
C LEU A 3 40.29 9.20 23.26
N ASN A 4 40.12 7.89 23.35
CA ASN A 4 39.89 7.00 22.23
C ASN A 4 38.52 7.32 21.61
N MET A 5 38.49 8.06 20.50
CA MET A 5 37.29 8.29 19.72
C MET A 5 36.93 6.99 19.02
N GLY A 6 36.14 6.16 19.70
CA GLY A 6 35.60 4.93 19.14
C GLY A 6 34.91 5.21 17.81
N ASN A 7 35.32 4.46 16.79
CA ASN A 7 34.67 4.40 15.48
C ASN A 7 33.15 4.25 15.66
N PHE A 8 32.40 5.34 15.50
CA PHE A 8 30.97 5.27 15.24
C PHE A 8 30.77 4.65 13.86
N LYS A 9 30.80 3.31 13.79
CA LYS A 9 30.23 2.58 12.67
C LYS A 9 28.73 2.85 12.72
N VAL A 10 28.27 3.80 11.90
CA VAL A 10 26.83 3.96 11.61
C VAL A 10 26.34 2.60 11.14
N LYS A 11 25.52 1.95 11.97
CA LYS A 11 24.90 0.66 11.63
C LYS A 11 24.13 0.89 10.33
N PRO A 12 24.35 0.11 9.25
CA PRO A 12 23.61 0.30 8.01
C PRO A 12 22.13 0.24 8.35
N ILE A 13 21.37 1.29 8.00
CA ILE A 13 19.93 1.32 8.26
C ILE A 13 19.34 0.10 7.58
N ASN A 14 18.89 -0.87 8.37
CA ASN A 14 18.32 -2.13 7.91
C ASN A 14 17.21 -1.85 6.87
N ALA A 15 17.24 -2.56 5.74
CA ALA A 15 16.22 -2.48 4.70
C ALA A 15 14.80 -2.59 5.27
N PHE A 16 14.59 -3.45 6.27
CA PHE A 16 13.32 -3.57 6.98
C PHE A 16 12.94 -2.31 7.76
N ALA A 17 13.90 -1.67 8.42
CA ALA A 17 13.66 -0.41 9.12
C ALA A 17 13.29 0.72 8.14
N GLN A 18 13.90 0.77 6.95
CA GLN A 18 13.53 1.72 5.89
C GLN A 18 12.14 1.43 5.32
N LEU A 19 11.82 0.15 5.10
CA LEU A 19 10.50 -0.27 4.64
C LEU A 19 9.44 0.16 5.66
N LYS A 20 9.65 -0.20 6.94
CA LYS A 20 8.81 0.21 8.07
C LYS A 20 8.59 1.73 8.09
N HIS A 21 9.66 2.51 8.05
CA HIS A 21 9.57 3.97 8.05
C HIS A 21 8.74 4.50 6.88
N SER A 22 8.91 3.92 5.69
CA SER A 22 8.18 4.33 4.49
C SER A 22 6.68 4.04 4.59
N VAL A 23 6.30 2.92 5.21
CA VAL A 23 4.87 2.63 5.42
C VAL A 23 4.26 3.59 6.43
N TYR A 24 4.94 3.90 7.53
CA TYR A 24 4.47 4.94 8.47
C TYR A 24 4.25 6.28 7.77
N LYS A 25 5.20 6.71 6.93
CA LYS A 25 5.05 7.94 6.15
C LYS A 25 3.89 7.91 5.16
N THR A 26 3.63 6.76 4.57
CA THR A 26 2.45 6.57 3.71
C THR A 26 1.16 6.69 4.51
N LEU A 27 1.11 6.12 5.72
CA LEU A 27 -0.08 6.16 6.58
C LEU A 27 -0.40 7.57 7.11
N GLU A 28 0.60 8.45 7.26
CA GLU A 28 0.39 9.86 7.61
C GLU A 28 -0.42 10.63 6.54
N THR A 29 -0.30 10.23 5.27
CA THR A 29 -0.93 10.92 4.13
C THR A 29 -2.02 10.11 3.44
N TYR A 30 -2.26 8.88 3.89
CA TYR A 30 -3.20 7.94 3.25
C TYR A 30 -4.58 8.57 3.09
N SER A 31 -5.07 8.49 1.85
CA SER A 31 -6.39 8.97 1.45
C SER A 31 -6.83 8.27 0.16
N ASN A 32 -7.99 8.63 -0.38
CA ASN A 32 -8.47 8.12 -1.66
C ASN A 32 -7.49 8.48 -2.79
N VAL A 33 -7.32 7.56 -3.74
CA VAL A 33 -6.53 7.79 -4.95
C VAL A 33 -7.41 8.19 -6.11
N HIS A 34 -6.90 9.07 -6.97
CA HIS A 34 -7.53 9.52 -8.24
C HIS A 34 -8.89 10.23 -8.12
N ARG A 35 -9.37 10.50 -6.89
CA ARG A 35 -10.76 10.97 -6.65
C ARG A 35 -10.88 12.14 -5.66
N GLY A 36 -9.78 12.66 -5.14
CA GLY A 36 -9.76 13.79 -4.22
C GLY A 36 -8.82 14.89 -4.68
N THR A 37 -9.18 16.14 -4.37
CA THR A 37 -8.35 17.34 -4.61
C THR A 37 -7.63 17.80 -3.34
N GLY A 38 -7.89 17.15 -2.20
CA GLY A 38 -7.20 17.42 -0.95
C GLY A 38 -5.73 17.01 -0.99
N HIS A 39 -4.90 17.68 -0.19
CA HIS A 39 -3.45 17.47 -0.15
C HIS A 39 -3.04 16.00 0.03
N ASN A 40 -3.66 15.31 1.00
CA ASN A 40 -3.40 13.89 1.28
C ASN A 40 -3.78 12.98 0.09
N SER A 41 -4.90 13.27 -0.58
CA SER A 41 -5.32 12.53 -1.77
C SER A 41 -4.35 12.72 -2.94
N MET A 42 -3.85 13.94 -3.15
CA MET A 42 -2.85 14.24 -4.17
C MET A 42 -1.52 13.53 -3.89
N ILE A 43 -1.02 13.58 -2.65
CA ILE A 43 0.21 12.87 -2.27
C ILE A 43 0.03 11.36 -2.43
N THR A 44 -1.06 10.81 -1.91
CA THR A 44 -1.32 9.37 -1.98
C THR A 44 -1.45 8.91 -3.43
N THR A 45 -2.12 9.69 -4.28
CA THR A 45 -2.22 9.43 -5.72
C THR A 45 -0.85 9.42 -6.38
N ALA A 46 0.00 10.40 -6.08
CA ALA A 46 1.36 10.46 -6.62
C ALA A 46 2.20 9.22 -6.21
N LEU A 47 2.15 8.82 -4.94
CA LEU A 47 2.85 7.62 -4.46
C LEU A 47 2.31 6.33 -5.11
N PHE A 48 0.99 6.25 -5.28
CA PHE A 48 0.32 5.13 -5.94
C PHE A 48 0.71 5.03 -7.42
N ASP A 49 0.75 6.15 -8.15
CA ASP A 49 1.15 6.18 -9.55
C ASP A 49 2.64 5.90 -9.71
N GLN A 50 3.48 6.42 -8.81
CA GLN A 50 4.90 6.09 -8.76
C GLN A 50 5.14 4.59 -8.57
N ALA A 51 4.29 3.89 -7.80
CA ALA A 51 4.39 2.44 -7.65
C ALA A 51 4.28 1.69 -9.00
N ARG A 52 3.50 2.22 -9.96
CA ARG A 52 3.43 1.64 -11.30
C ARG A 52 4.73 1.83 -12.07
N GLU A 53 5.33 3.01 -11.98
CA GLU A 53 6.62 3.29 -12.63
C GLU A 53 7.73 2.40 -12.05
N VAL A 54 7.79 2.24 -10.73
CA VAL A 54 8.75 1.33 -10.06
C VAL A 54 8.62 -0.11 -10.57
N VAL A 55 7.38 -0.62 -10.70
CA VAL A 55 7.14 -1.96 -11.26
C VAL A 55 7.62 -2.06 -12.71
N LEU A 56 7.38 -1.04 -13.54
CA LEU A 56 7.82 -1.03 -14.93
C LEU A 56 9.34 -0.95 -15.05
N GLU A 57 9.99 -0.14 -14.21
CA GLU A 57 11.44 0.00 -14.14
C GLU A 57 12.11 -1.31 -13.73
N HIS A 58 11.60 -1.96 -12.67
CA HIS A 58 12.07 -3.27 -12.22
C HIS A 58 12.00 -4.33 -13.32
N LEU A 59 10.90 -4.34 -14.09
CA LEU A 59 10.70 -5.26 -15.22
C LEU A 59 11.38 -4.79 -16.51
N GLN A 60 12.03 -3.63 -16.52
CA GLN A 60 12.67 -3.03 -17.70
C GLN A 60 11.69 -2.82 -18.87
N LEU A 61 10.43 -2.48 -18.55
CA LEU A 61 9.36 -2.33 -19.52
C LEU A 61 9.12 -0.87 -19.92
N ASN A 62 8.88 -0.66 -21.21
CA ASN A 62 8.59 0.69 -21.73
C ASN A 62 7.17 1.15 -21.36
N LYS A 63 7.06 2.20 -20.55
CA LYS A 63 5.78 2.80 -20.11
C LYS A 63 4.86 3.35 -21.21
N LYS A 64 5.38 3.59 -22.42
CA LYS A 64 4.52 3.92 -23.59
C LYS A 64 3.76 2.67 -24.07
N LYS A 65 4.37 1.49 -23.94
CA LYS A 65 3.81 0.21 -24.41
C LYS A 65 3.06 -0.56 -23.33
N TYR A 66 3.52 -0.49 -22.09
CA TYR A 66 2.98 -1.23 -20.93
C TYR A 66 2.29 -0.32 -19.93
N VAL A 67 1.37 -0.89 -19.17
CA VAL A 67 0.73 -0.27 -18.01
C VAL A 67 0.58 -1.33 -16.92
N VAL A 68 0.56 -0.91 -15.66
CA VAL A 68 0.44 -1.81 -14.51
C VAL A 68 -0.98 -1.76 -13.95
N VAL A 69 -1.58 -2.93 -13.79
CA VAL A 69 -2.85 -3.12 -13.07
C VAL A 69 -2.54 -3.82 -11.75
N PHE A 70 -2.94 -3.22 -10.63
CA PHE A 70 -2.85 -3.82 -9.31
C PHE A 70 -4.15 -4.55 -8.95
N CYS A 71 -4.04 -5.80 -8.51
CA CYS A 71 -5.18 -6.54 -8.03
C CYS A 71 -4.77 -7.65 -7.05
N ASN A 72 -5.77 -8.30 -6.46
CA ASN A 72 -5.53 -9.49 -5.65
C ASN A 72 -5.28 -10.72 -6.54
N PRO A 73 -4.75 -11.82 -5.97
CA PRO A 73 -4.36 -13.03 -6.71
C PRO A 73 -5.53 -13.69 -7.45
N ARG A 74 -6.73 -13.70 -6.86
CA ARG A 74 -7.92 -14.25 -7.50
C ARG A 74 -8.28 -13.49 -8.77
N ARG A 75 -8.33 -12.15 -8.68
CA ARG A 75 -8.58 -11.28 -9.83
C ARG A 75 -7.50 -11.45 -10.89
N MET A 76 -6.25 -11.56 -10.49
CA MET A 76 -5.11 -11.79 -11.39
C MET A 76 -5.29 -13.06 -12.22
N ASN A 77 -5.64 -14.17 -11.57
CA ASN A 77 -5.80 -15.46 -12.24
C ASN A 77 -6.94 -15.46 -13.25
N ILE A 78 -8.05 -14.79 -12.93
CA ILE A 78 -9.16 -14.63 -13.87
C ILE A 78 -8.78 -13.69 -15.01
N PHE A 79 -8.04 -12.62 -14.72
CA PHE A 79 -7.72 -11.62 -15.72
C PHE A 79 -6.71 -12.12 -16.76
N LYS A 80 -5.68 -12.87 -16.33
CA LYS A 80 -4.67 -13.42 -17.24
C LYS A 80 -5.25 -14.43 -18.25
N MET A 81 -6.39 -15.07 -17.96
CA MET A 81 -7.05 -16.00 -18.89
C MET A 81 -7.49 -15.31 -20.20
N GLN A 82 -7.62 -13.99 -20.21
CA GLN A 82 -7.94 -13.20 -21.40
C GLN A 82 -6.71 -12.77 -22.21
N LEU A 83 -5.50 -13.12 -21.77
CA LEU A 83 -4.25 -12.62 -22.31
C LEU A 83 -3.32 -13.78 -22.69
N ASN A 84 -2.50 -13.58 -23.72
CA ASN A 84 -1.41 -14.51 -24.00
C ASN A 84 -0.26 -14.28 -23.01
N PRO A 85 0.47 -15.32 -22.58
CA PRO A 85 1.59 -15.18 -21.65
C PRO A 85 2.67 -14.18 -22.10
N MET A 86 2.90 -14.00 -23.41
CA MET A 86 3.87 -13.03 -23.92
C MET A 86 3.38 -11.56 -23.90
N ASP A 87 2.14 -11.31 -23.52
CA ASP A 87 1.54 -9.98 -23.51
C ASP A 87 1.58 -9.31 -22.13
N TYR A 88 2.03 -10.03 -21.09
CA TYR A 88 2.08 -9.51 -19.72
C TYR A 88 3.23 -10.08 -18.89
N HIS A 89 3.51 -9.40 -17.77
CA HIS A 89 4.41 -9.84 -16.70
C HIS A 89 3.70 -9.67 -15.35
N VAL A 90 3.96 -10.56 -14.40
CA VAL A 90 3.35 -10.51 -13.06
C VAL A 90 4.44 -10.38 -12.01
N ILE A 91 4.25 -9.45 -11.09
CA ILE A 91 4.98 -9.39 -9.82
C ILE A 91 4.03 -9.74 -8.68
N SER A 92 4.51 -10.54 -7.75
CA SER A 92 3.86 -10.86 -6.48
C SER A 92 4.57 -10.16 -5.32
N SER A 93 3.80 -9.70 -4.33
CA SER A 93 4.41 -9.22 -3.09
C SER A 93 5.22 -10.31 -2.37
N LYS A 94 4.90 -11.59 -2.59
CA LYS A 94 5.66 -12.72 -2.05
C LYS A 94 7.05 -12.86 -2.66
N ASP A 95 7.30 -12.33 -3.86
CA ASP A 95 8.61 -12.32 -4.49
C ASP A 95 9.62 -11.48 -3.68
N PHE A 96 9.10 -10.63 -2.79
CA PHE A 96 9.84 -9.78 -1.86
C PHE A 96 9.63 -10.17 -0.38
N ASP A 97 9.17 -11.41 -0.13
CA ASP A 97 8.83 -11.96 1.19
C ASP A 97 7.77 -11.14 1.96
N LEU A 98 6.88 -10.43 1.24
CA LEU A 98 5.81 -9.66 1.85
C LEU A 98 4.42 -10.32 1.63
N PRO A 99 3.72 -10.72 2.71
CA PRO A 99 2.39 -11.30 2.66
C PRO A 99 1.29 -10.23 2.50
N LEU A 100 1.36 -9.41 1.45
CA LEU A 100 0.43 -8.28 1.24
C LEU A 100 -0.84 -8.62 0.46
N GLY A 101 -0.88 -9.79 -0.17
CA GLY A 101 -1.99 -10.19 -1.06
C GLY A 101 -2.13 -9.32 -2.31
N ILE A 102 -1.02 -8.73 -2.80
CA ILE A 102 -1.02 -7.87 -3.98
C ILE A 102 -0.28 -8.52 -5.14
N ARG A 103 -0.82 -8.30 -6.33
CA ARG A 103 -0.21 -8.59 -7.62
C ARG A 103 -0.16 -7.33 -8.47
N ALA A 104 0.95 -7.16 -9.19
CA ALA A 104 1.10 -6.13 -10.21
C ALA A 104 1.21 -6.81 -11.59
N LEU A 105 0.22 -6.57 -12.46
CA LEU A 105 0.23 -7.04 -13.84
C LEU A 105 0.69 -5.94 -14.77
N ALA A 106 1.94 -6.02 -15.23
CA ALA A 106 2.40 -5.17 -16.31
C ALA A 106 1.97 -5.77 -17.65
N VAL A 107 1.05 -5.11 -18.35
CA VAL A 107 0.41 -5.62 -19.57
C VAL A 107 0.52 -4.62 -20.71
N LYS A 108 0.67 -5.12 -21.95
CA LYS A 108 0.69 -4.27 -23.15
C LYS A 108 -0.64 -3.51 -23.27
N LYS A 109 -0.58 -2.18 -23.35
CA LYS A 109 -1.76 -1.29 -23.45
C LYS A 109 -2.70 -1.71 -24.60
N LYS A 110 -2.13 -2.08 -25.75
CA LYS A 110 -2.89 -2.51 -26.94
C LYS A 110 -3.71 -3.79 -26.70
N LYS A 111 -3.26 -4.66 -25.80
CA LYS A 111 -3.92 -5.92 -25.45
C LYS A 111 -4.94 -5.68 -24.35
N LEU A 112 -4.56 -4.91 -23.33
CA LEU A 112 -5.45 -4.52 -22.24
C LEU A 112 -6.74 -3.84 -22.72
N ARG A 113 -6.66 -2.98 -23.76
CA ARG A 113 -7.85 -2.34 -24.36
C ARG A 113 -8.88 -3.31 -24.94
N LYS A 114 -8.48 -4.54 -25.27
CA LYS A 114 -9.34 -5.58 -25.85
C LYS A 114 -9.92 -6.53 -24.80
N CYS A 115 -9.47 -6.44 -23.55
CA CYS A 115 -9.96 -7.28 -22.47
C CYS A 115 -11.33 -6.80 -22.00
N SER A 116 -12.19 -7.76 -21.66
CA SER A 116 -13.47 -7.50 -21.02
C SER A 116 -13.29 -7.18 -19.54
N VAL A 117 -14.08 -6.24 -19.05
CA VAL A 117 -14.17 -5.90 -17.62
C VAL A 117 -14.99 -6.98 -16.93
N ILE A 118 -14.35 -7.80 -16.09
CA ILE A 118 -15.01 -8.93 -15.39
C ILE A 118 -15.58 -8.48 -14.05
N TYR A 119 -14.79 -7.74 -13.28
CA TYR A 119 -15.22 -7.16 -12.01
C TYR A 119 -15.67 -5.73 -12.27
N THR A 120 -16.78 -5.31 -11.69
CA THR A 120 -17.29 -3.93 -11.78
C THR A 120 -17.43 -3.31 -10.40
N GLY A 121 -17.44 -1.98 -10.33
CA GLY A 121 -17.62 -1.25 -9.06
C GLY A 121 -17.15 0.19 -9.15
N GLY A 122 -17.03 0.84 -7.98
CA GLY A 122 -16.34 2.13 -7.88
C GLY A 122 -14.89 2.03 -8.36
N GLY A 123 -14.20 3.17 -8.55
CA GLY A 123 -12.79 3.16 -8.99
C GLY A 123 -12.58 3.09 -10.50
N MET A 124 -13.48 2.45 -11.24
CA MET A 124 -13.27 2.12 -12.66
C MET A 124 -14.22 2.81 -13.65
N ILE A 125 -15.12 3.66 -13.16
CA ILE A 125 -16.15 4.34 -13.95
C ILE A 125 -15.87 5.85 -13.93
N LYS A 126 -16.02 6.50 -15.09
CA LYS A 126 -16.09 7.97 -15.21
C LYS A 126 -17.52 8.46 -14.98
N GLN A 127 -18.49 7.78 -15.61
CA GLN A 127 -19.90 8.13 -15.50
C GLN A 127 -20.79 6.89 -15.69
N VAL A 128 -21.88 6.84 -14.94
CA VAL A 128 -22.94 5.83 -15.09
C VAL A 128 -24.27 6.53 -15.27
N THR A 129 -25.08 6.04 -16.20
CA THR A 129 -26.48 6.42 -16.37
C THR A 129 -27.34 5.17 -16.25
N SER A 130 -28.66 5.31 -16.31
CA SER A 130 -29.56 4.14 -16.30
C SER A 130 -29.29 3.17 -17.45
N ASN A 131 -28.77 3.66 -18.59
CA ASN A 131 -28.69 2.91 -19.84
C ASN A 131 -27.26 2.78 -20.38
N SER A 132 -26.26 3.39 -19.74
CA SER A 132 -24.88 3.40 -20.24
C SER A 132 -23.84 3.55 -19.14
N VAL A 133 -22.65 3.02 -19.41
CA VAL A 133 -21.46 3.15 -18.55
C VAL A 133 -20.31 3.69 -19.37
N ILE A 134 -19.72 4.78 -18.92
CA ILE A 134 -18.46 5.32 -19.43
C ILE A 134 -17.34 4.88 -18.49
N TRP A 135 -16.54 3.92 -18.95
CA TRP A 135 -15.41 3.39 -18.19
C TRP A 135 -14.28 4.40 -18.05
N ALA A 136 -13.51 4.27 -16.97
CA ALA A 136 -12.23 4.94 -16.77
C ALA A 136 -11.22 4.57 -17.86
N ASP A 137 -10.16 5.37 -17.94
CA ASP A 137 -9.02 5.06 -18.78
C ASP A 137 -8.19 3.93 -18.18
N LEU A 138 -7.18 3.48 -18.91
CA LEU A 138 -6.26 2.47 -18.41
C LEU A 138 -5.26 3.10 -17.44
N PRO A 139 -4.94 2.47 -16.31
CA PRO A 139 -5.34 1.11 -15.90
C PRO A 139 -6.59 1.03 -15.02
N GLU A 140 -7.09 2.15 -14.50
CA GLU A 140 -8.19 2.24 -13.52
C GLU A 140 -9.44 1.44 -13.90
N ARG A 141 -9.74 1.33 -15.19
CA ARG A 141 -10.82 0.48 -15.74
C ARG A 141 -10.81 -0.97 -15.18
N PHE A 142 -9.65 -1.49 -14.80
CA PHE A 142 -9.46 -2.86 -14.33
C PHE A 142 -9.17 -2.96 -12.82
N GLU A 143 -9.26 -1.86 -12.09
CA GLU A 143 -8.96 -1.77 -10.65
C GLU A 143 -10.25 -1.49 -9.86
N ALA A 144 -11.17 -2.47 -9.87
CA ALA A 144 -12.49 -2.35 -9.25
C ALA A 144 -12.43 -2.14 -7.72
N GLY A 145 -13.12 -1.12 -7.22
CA GLY A 145 -13.25 -0.82 -5.79
C GLY A 145 -12.08 0.00 -5.25
N THR A 146 -12.03 0.14 -3.93
CA THR A 146 -10.91 0.81 -3.26
C THR A 146 -9.65 -0.05 -3.43
N PRO A 147 -8.56 0.50 -3.98
CA PRO A 147 -7.33 -0.25 -4.11
C PRO A 147 -6.64 -0.39 -2.74
N SER A 148 -5.83 -1.43 -2.58
CA SER A 148 -4.98 -1.63 -1.39
C SER A 148 -3.76 -0.71 -1.43
N THR A 149 -4.00 0.60 -1.38
CA THR A 149 -3.01 1.65 -1.65
C THR A 149 -1.74 1.51 -0.83
N VAL A 150 -1.86 1.34 0.48
CA VAL A 150 -0.70 1.20 1.37
C VAL A 150 0.12 -0.02 0.99
N ASN A 151 -0.52 -1.15 0.68
CA ASN A 151 0.17 -2.38 0.26
C ASN A 151 0.89 -2.20 -1.08
N ILE A 152 0.28 -1.47 -2.02
CA ILE A 152 0.88 -1.17 -3.33
C ILE A 152 2.12 -0.28 -3.19
N ILE A 153 2.03 0.78 -2.37
CA ILE A 153 3.16 1.66 -2.09
C ILE A 153 4.27 0.90 -1.33
N THR A 154 3.88 0.02 -0.40
CA THR A 154 4.79 -0.87 0.31
C THR A 154 5.53 -1.82 -0.64
N LEU A 155 4.82 -2.44 -1.59
CA LEU A 155 5.41 -3.30 -2.61
C LEU A 155 6.45 -2.54 -3.45
N ALA A 156 6.10 -1.34 -3.93
CA ALA A 156 7.04 -0.51 -4.68
C ALA A 156 8.29 -0.18 -3.86
N LYS A 157 8.13 0.17 -2.58
CA LYS A 157 9.28 0.43 -1.72
C LYS A 157 10.13 -0.83 -1.49
N ALA A 158 9.49 -1.99 -1.37
CA ALA A 158 10.18 -3.25 -1.21
C ALA A 158 11.02 -3.61 -2.45
N ILE A 159 10.47 -3.42 -3.66
CA ILE A 159 11.20 -3.56 -4.93
C ILE A 159 12.49 -2.74 -4.90
N GLN A 160 12.38 -1.43 -4.63
CA GLN A 160 13.54 -0.52 -4.59
C GLN A 160 14.58 -0.90 -3.54
N LEU A 161 14.13 -1.31 -2.35
CA LEU A 161 15.02 -1.71 -1.26
C LEU A 161 15.72 -3.03 -1.59
N THR A 162 15.02 -3.96 -2.22
CA THR A 162 15.60 -5.23 -2.64
C THR A 162 16.64 -5.05 -3.75
N GLU A 163 16.40 -4.16 -4.70
CA GLU A 163 17.40 -3.80 -5.72
C GLU A 163 18.67 -3.17 -5.11
N LYS A 164 18.50 -2.38 -4.05
CA LYS A 164 19.61 -1.66 -3.41
C LYS A 164 20.39 -2.50 -2.40
N TYR A 165 19.71 -3.33 -1.62
CA TYR A 165 20.27 -4.01 -0.45
C TYR A 165 20.19 -5.54 -0.52
N GLY A 166 19.54 -6.10 -1.54
CA GLY A 166 19.18 -7.51 -1.59
C GLY A 166 17.99 -7.83 -0.70
N LYS A 167 17.84 -9.10 -0.34
CA LYS A 167 16.67 -9.61 0.40
C LYS A 167 16.37 -8.81 1.67
N ILE A 168 15.12 -8.38 1.84
CA ILE A 168 14.67 -7.67 3.05
C ILE A 168 14.53 -8.68 4.18
N THR A 169 15.53 -8.76 5.05
CA THR A 169 15.50 -9.64 6.22
C THR A 169 14.87 -8.92 7.42
N LYS A 170 14.00 -9.64 8.14
CA LYS A 170 13.45 -9.15 9.42
C LYS A 170 14.57 -9.06 10.45
N GLU A 171 14.55 -8.04 11.29
CA GLU A 171 15.46 -7.90 12.43
C GLU A 171 14.91 -8.71 13.62
N ASN A 172 15.63 -9.74 14.07
CA ASN A 172 15.41 -10.58 15.27
C ASN A 172 13.96 -11.02 15.57
N ASP A 173 13.66 -12.28 15.24
CA ASP A 173 12.34 -12.91 15.38
C ASP A 173 12.19 -13.63 16.74
N THR A 174 12.00 -12.85 17.81
CA THR A 174 11.58 -13.38 19.13
C THR A 174 10.09 -13.15 19.40
N ALA A 175 9.33 -12.72 18.40
CA ALA A 175 7.92 -12.40 18.56
C ALA A 175 7.07 -13.67 18.61
N GLN A 176 6.17 -13.76 19.60
CA GLN A 176 5.18 -14.83 19.67
C GLN A 176 4.31 -14.84 18.39
N VAL A 177 4.11 -16.04 17.84
CA VAL A 177 3.16 -16.27 16.76
C VAL A 177 1.75 -16.05 17.31
N LEU A 178 1.04 -15.06 16.76
CA LEU A 178 -0.33 -14.74 17.14
C LEU A 178 -1.32 -15.40 16.17
N SER A 179 -2.44 -15.89 16.68
CA SER A 179 -3.57 -16.36 15.91
C SER A 179 -4.27 -15.23 15.13
N LEU A 180 -5.01 -15.58 14.07
CA LEU A 180 -5.81 -14.59 13.31
C LEU A 180 -6.79 -13.82 14.21
N THR A 181 -7.37 -14.49 15.20
CA THR A 181 -8.29 -13.87 16.15
C THR A 181 -7.60 -12.79 16.99
N GLU A 182 -6.38 -13.06 17.46
CA GLU A 182 -5.55 -12.10 18.21
C GLU A 182 -5.05 -10.93 17.35
N ILE A 183 -5.02 -11.12 16.02
CA ILE A 183 -4.62 -10.09 15.05
C ILE A 183 -5.79 -9.18 14.68
N PHE A 184 -7.00 -9.72 14.48
CA PHE A 184 -8.14 -8.94 13.97
C PHE A 184 -9.07 -8.38 15.06
N TYR A 185 -9.16 -8.99 16.24
CA TYR A 185 -10.23 -8.70 17.20
C TYR A 185 -9.76 -8.11 18.54
N GLN A 186 -8.69 -7.31 18.55
CA GLN A 186 -8.25 -6.56 19.74
C GLN A 186 -8.77 -5.11 19.80
N ASP A 187 -10.01 -4.85 19.36
CA ASP A 187 -10.51 -3.47 19.28
C ASP A 187 -11.12 -2.99 20.60
N LYS A 188 -10.27 -2.77 21.61
CA LYS A 188 -10.61 -2.19 22.93
C LYS A 188 -11.20 -0.77 22.87
N VAL A 189 -11.36 -0.23 21.67
CA VAL A 189 -11.92 1.09 21.40
C VAL A 189 -13.45 1.05 21.44
N LEU A 190 -14.05 -0.08 21.04
CA LEU A 190 -15.51 -0.27 21.01
C LEU A 190 -16.16 -0.26 22.40
N GLU A 191 -15.37 -0.45 23.47
CA GLU A 191 -15.81 -0.36 24.87
C GLU A 191 -16.07 1.09 25.34
N HIS A 192 -15.88 2.08 24.48
CA HIS A 192 -16.00 3.49 24.82
C HIS A 192 -16.95 4.24 23.89
N SER A 193 -17.59 5.28 24.43
CA SER A 193 -18.47 6.17 23.70
C SER A 193 -18.20 7.65 24.02
N GLY A 194 -18.77 8.54 23.21
CA GLY A 194 -18.70 9.99 23.40
C GLY A 194 -17.27 10.56 23.48
N LYS A 195 -17.04 11.48 24.43
CA LYS A 195 -15.74 12.18 24.59
C LYS A 195 -14.58 11.23 24.91
N LYS A 196 -14.84 10.14 25.64
CA LYS A 196 -13.81 9.15 26.01
C LYS A 196 -13.33 8.36 24.79
N LEU A 197 -14.27 7.99 23.92
CA LEU A 197 -13.96 7.39 22.62
C LEU A 197 -13.12 8.33 21.76
N LEU A 198 -13.53 9.59 21.62
CA LEU A 198 -12.82 10.59 20.82
C LEU A 198 -11.37 10.80 21.29
N LEU A 199 -11.13 10.89 22.60
CA LEU A 199 -9.78 11.03 23.16
C LEU A 199 -8.89 9.80 22.88
N LYS A 200 -9.47 8.60 22.97
CA LYS A 200 -8.75 7.37 22.61
C LYS A 200 -8.43 7.32 21.12
N LEU A 201 -9.41 7.58 20.25
CA LEU A 201 -9.22 7.61 18.79
C LEU A 201 -8.13 8.61 18.39
N LYS A 202 -8.12 9.81 18.99
CA LYS A 202 -7.09 10.82 18.74
C LYS A 202 -5.67 10.29 19.01
N ASN A 203 -5.49 9.51 20.08
CA ASN A 203 -4.19 8.93 20.42
C ASN A 203 -3.79 7.76 19.52
N LEU A 204 -4.74 7.19 18.77
CA LEU A 204 -4.48 6.09 17.84
C LEU A 204 -4.16 6.59 16.42
N LEU A 205 -4.44 7.86 16.11
CA LEU A 205 -4.14 8.44 14.80
C LEU A 205 -2.64 8.48 14.54
N ILE A 206 -2.21 7.84 13.45
CA ILE A 206 -0.86 8.02 12.93
C ILE A 206 -0.72 9.46 12.42
N GLY A 207 0.34 10.14 12.84
CA GLY A 207 0.55 11.56 12.54
C GLY A 207 -0.08 12.53 13.54
N ASN A 208 -0.64 12.06 14.66
CA ASN A 208 -1.11 12.95 15.74
C ASN A 208 0.06 13.84 16.25
N ASN A 209 -0.22 15.12 16.50
CA ASN A 209 0.74 16.17 16.86
C ASN A 209 1.76 16.55 15.76
N TYR A 210 1.57 16.13 14.50
CA TYR A 210 2.34 16.71 13.41
C TYR A 210 1.94 18.15 13.14
N ILE A 211 2.95 18.96 12.90
CA ILE A 211 2.80 20.35 12.52
C ILE A 211 2.92 20.42 11.00
N VAL A 212 1.89 20.96 10.35
CA VAL A 212 1.88 21.14 8.90
C VAL A 212 2.07 22.63 8.57
N PRO A 213 2.75 22.95 7.46
CA PRO A 213 2.81 24.32 6.96
C PRO A 213 1.42 24.75 6.50
N THR A 214 0.93 25.84 7.07
CA THR A 214 -0.30 26.52 6.66
C THR A 214 0.01 27.94 6.20
N ILE A 215 -0.97 28.61 5.59
CA ILE A 215 -0.84 30.04 5.22
C ILE A 215 -0.56 30.95 6.44
N GLU A 216 -0.91 30.51 7.64
CA GLU A 216 -0.67 31.22 8.91
C GLU A 216 0.52 30.63 9.68
N GLY A 217 1.42 29.93 8.97
CA GLY A 217 2.60 29.29 9.55
C GLY A 217 2.37 27.84 9.97
N LEU A 218 3.29 27.33 10.77
CA LEU A 218 3.30 25.94 11.24
C LEU A 218 2.20 25.72 12.29
N ARG A 219 1.21 24.87 11.98
CA ARG A 219 0.09 24.55 12.91
C ARG A 219 -0.16 23.05 13.07
N PRO A 220 -0.64 22.59 14.25
CA PRO A 220 -1.15 21.24 14.39
C PRO A 220 -2.35 21.04 13.44
N TYR A 221 -2.33 19.96 12.67
CA TYR A 221 -3.42 19.61 11.76
C TYR A 221 -3.83 18.16 11.97
N VAL A 222 -5.15 17.94 12.03
CA VAL A 222 -5.74 16.60 12.13
C VAL A 222 -6.70 16.46 10.97
N ASN A 223 -6.34 15.66 9.97
CA ASN A 223 -7.26 15.31 8.90
C ASN A 223 -8.22 14.22 9.39
N LEU A 224 -9.51 14.54 9.45
CA LEU A 224 -10.56 13.57 9.82
C LEU A 224 -11.08 12.79 8.61
N ASP A 225 -10.72 13.19 7.39
CA ASP A 225 -11.15 12.54 6.15
C ASP A 225 -9.96 11.88 5.42
N ASN A 226 -9.67 10.64 5.80
CA ASN A 226 -8.68 9.78 5.14
C ASN A 226 -9.32 8.76 4.17
N ALA A 227 -10.54 9.04 3.68
CA ALA A 227 -11.35 8.36 2.66
C ALA A 227 -11.20 6.81 2.46
N ALA A 228 -12.35 6.14 2.59
CA ALA A 228 -12.68 4.77 2.15
C ALA A 228 -11.84 3.61 2.75
N SER A 229 -12.26 3.18 3.95
CA SER A 229 -12.18 1.80 4.45
C SER A 229 -10.87 1.28 5.06
N THR A 230 -9.89 2.12 5.39
CA THR A 230 -8.81 1.70 6.30
C THR A 230 -8.58 2.78 7.34
N PRO A 231 -8.90 2.53 8.63
CA PRO A 231 -8.52 3.47 9.67
C PRO A 231 -7.01 3.69 9.67
N THR A 232 -6.56 4.94 9.63
CA THR A 232 -5.15 5.33 9.82
C THR A 232 -4.75 5.21 11.28
N PHE A 233 -5.10 4.09 11.91
CA PHE A 233 -4.93 3.87 13.32
C PHE A 233 -3.78 2.90 13.60
N LEU A 234 -3.10 3.13 14.71
CA LEU A 234 -2.06 2.26 15.25
C LEU A 234 -2.44 0.76 15.26
N PRO A 235 -3.67 0.33 15.60
CA PRO A 235 -4.03 -1.08 15.59
C PRO A 235 -3.87 -1.75 14.21
N ILE A 236 -4.19 -1.05 13.12
CA ILE A 236 -4.01 -1.60 11.75
C ILE A 236 -2.54 -1.75 11.41
N TRP A 237 -1.72 -0.79 11.80
CA TRP A 237 -0.29 -0.87 11.65
C TRP A 237 0.33 -2.00 12.51
N ASP A 238 -0.14 -2.16 13.74
CA ASP A 238 0.30 -3.22 14.63
C ASP A 238 -0.08 -4.59 14.05
N THR A 239 -1.29 -4.74 13.52
CA THR A 239 -1.75 -5.93 12.78
C THR A 239 -0.84 -6.22 11.59
N TYR A 240 -0.51 -5.22 10.76
CA TYR A 240 0.43 -5.39 9.65
C TYR A 240 1.80 -5.91 10.15
N CYS A 241 2.34 -5.31 11.20
CA CYS A 241 3.61 -5.72 11.80
C CYS A 241 3.58 -7.12 12.42
N LYS A 242 2.42 -7.56 12.95
CA LYS A 242 2.18 -8.92 13.47
C LYS A 242 2.06 -9.98 12.36
N VAL A 243 1.66 -9.60 11.14
CA VAL A 243 1.53 -10.50 9.96
C VAL A 243 2.85 -10.69 9.21
N LEU A 244 3.69 -9.66 9.14
CA LEU A 244 5.16 -9.86 9.13
C LEU A 244 5.51 -10.61 10.44
N LYS A 245 6.72 -10.95 10.89
CA LYS A 245 6.91 -11.79 12.12
C LYS A 245 6.22 -13.20 12.22
N GLN A 246 5.16 -13.55 11.46
CA GLN A 246 4.66 -14.93 11.42
C GLN A 246 5.68 -15.84 10.69
N PRO A 247 5.85 -17.11 11.10
CA PRO A 247 6.69 -18.08 10.42
C PRO A 247 6.17 -18.33 9.00
N GLY A 248 7.10 -18.59 8.08
CA GLY A 248 6.85 -18.64 6.62
C GLY A 248 5.98 -19.80 6.11
N GLU A 249 5.13 -20.40 6.93
CA GLU A 249 4.22 -21.46 6.48
C GLU A 249 2.95 -20.84 5.88
N ASN A 250 2.97 -20.72 4.55
CA ASN A 250 1.82 -20.58 3.67
C ASN A 250 0.68 -19.67 4.17
N SER A 251 0.91 -18.36 4.10
CA SER A 251 -0.15 -17.38 3.89
C SER A 251 -0.75 -17.64 2.50
N GLN A 252 -1.61 -18.67 2.37
CA GLN A 252 -2.52 -18.77 1.24
C GLN A 252 -3.33 -17.48 1.24
N GLU A 253 -3.32 -16.81 0.10
CA GLU A 253 -3.67 -15.41 0.02
C GLU A 253 -5.17 -15.24 0.29
N ILE A 254 -5.47 -14.53 1.38
CA ILE A 254 -6.81 -14.07 1.75
C ILE A 254 -7.38 -13.22 0.60
#